data_AF-A0A965PSZ3-F1
#
_entry.id   AF-A0A965PSZ3-F1
#
_cell.length_a   1.000
_cell.length_b   1.000
_cell.length_c   1.000
_cell.angle_alpha   90.00
_cell.angle_beta   90.00
_cell.angle_gamma   90.00
#
_symmetry.space_group_name_H-M   'P 1'
#
loop_
_entity.id
_entity.type
_entity.pdbx_description
1 polymer ?
#
loop_
_entity_poly.entity_id
_entity_poly.type
_entity_poly.pdbx_seq_one_letter_code
_entity_poly.pdbx_strand_id
1 'polypeptide(L)'
;MRLLKTENRKIAVEELNIADSYQRTIVPGRVNRIVKNLDQDAFGSLTVGQRRDGTYWVVDGMQRLTAARKLGIAMVPCDVFQSDGQEHEARVFRLKNRERTNVSSIALFRAQLTEGDEQSLEIAEVVRKAGLKLGLRDESAKWPYIRAVKALERSFQRVGGEGLAVAFGILNEAWPGEDGALQGDMIEGVCWFIKKQPDFDRDRLVGRLAKKSITGVLRAADANLKLGKDRDSSSYGRSMATYDAINFIYEKGMRRKKAAV
;
A
#
# COMPACT_ATOMS: atom_id res chain seq x y z
N MET A 1 15.10 30.42 -19.55
CA MET A 1 13.98 29.89 -18.73
C MET A 1 14.03 30.57 -17.38
N ARG A 2 13.08 31.46 -17.04
CA ARG A 2 13.02 32.11 -15.72
C ARG A 2 12.14 31.25 -14.82
N LEU A 3 12.66 30.84 -13.66
CA LEU A 3 11.82 30.28 -12.60
C LEU A 3 10.82 31.37 -12.20
N LEU A 4 9.51 31.06 -12.25
CA LEU A 4 8.49 31.96 -11.74
C LEU A 4 8.82 32.23 -10.26
N LYS A 5 9.01 33.52 -9.92
CA LYS A 5 9.32 33.95 -8.56
C LYS A 5 8.10 33.63 -7.71
N THR A 6 8.21 32.56 -6.93
CA THR A 6 7.18 32.13 -6.01
C THR A 6 7.59 32.61 -4.63
N GLU A 7 6.68 33.24 -3.90
CA GLU A 7 6.94 33.78 -2.56
C GLU A 7 6.30 32.89 -1.51
N ASN A 8 7.07 32.50 -0.49
CA ASN A 8 6.55 31.73 0.62
C ASN A 8 5.89 32.67 1.64
N ARG A 9 4.60 32.47 1.91
CA ARG A 9 3.79 33.30 2.81
C ARG A 9 2.88 32.43 3.66
N LYS A 10 2.61 32.83 4.89
CA LYS A 10 1.50 32.26 5.68
C LYS A 10 0.23 33.04 5.34
N ILE A 11 -0.81 32.35 4.90
CA ILE A 11 -2.10 32.95 4.53
C ILE A 11 -3.20 32.35 5.41
N ALA A 12 -4.18 33.18 5.79
CA ALA A 12 -5.34 32.74 6.55
C ALA A 12 -6.17 31.74 5.74
N VAL A 13 -6.65 30.67 6.38
CA VAL A 13 -7.40 29.62 5.68
C VAL A 13 -8.73 30.13 5.13
N GLU A 14 -9.30 31.21 5.70
CA GLU A 14 -10.51 31.85 5.20
C GLU A 14 -10.27 32.68 3.93
N GLU A 15 -9.06 33.21 3.71
CA GLU A 15 -8.71 34.02 2.54
C GLU A 15 -8.45 33.18 1.27
N LEU A 16 -8.32 31.85 1.43
CA LEU A 16 -7.98 30.94 0.34
C LEU A 16 -9.22 30.43 -0.41
N ASN A 17 -9.30 30.73 -1.70
CA ASN A 17 -10.39 30.27 -2.57
C ASN A 17 -10.04 28.95 -3.27
N ILE A 18 -11.07 28.19 -3.64
CA ILE A 18 -10.96 26.91 -4.35
C ILE A 18 -11.73 27.05 -5.66
N ALA A 19 -11.09 26.73 -6.79
CA ALA A 19 -11.74 26.78 -8.10
C ALA A 19 -12.32 25.41 -8.46
N ASP A 20 -13.60 25.35 -8.82
CA ASP A 20 -14.27 24.09 -9.15
C ASP A 20 -13.89 23.49 -10.52
N SER A 21 -13.30 24.28 -11.41
CA SER A 21 -13.22 23.96 -12.85
C SER A 21 -12.07 23.04 -13.30
N TYR A 22 -10.95 23.00 -12.58
CA TYR A 22 -9.77 22.22 -12.97
C TYR A 22 -9.22 21.33 -11.84
N GLN A 23 -9.95 21.25 -10.73
CA GLN A 23 -9.52 20.50 -9.55
C GLN A 23 -10.07 19.07 -9.53
N ARG A 24 -9.43 18.22 -8.72
CA ARG A 24 -9.98 16.89 -8.41
C ARG A 24 -11.11 17.04 -7.40
N THR A 25 -12.15 16.22 -7.54
CA THR A 25 -13.19 16.08 -6.51
C THR A 25 -12.56 15.81 -5.14
N ILE A 26 -13.00 16.53 -4.11
CA ILE A 26 -12.59 16.25 -2.73
C ILE A 26 -12.95 14.80 -2.42
N VAL A 27 -11.99 14.03 -1.95
CA VAL A 27 -12.22 12.64 -1.52
C VAL A 27 -12.31 12.65 0.00
N PRO A 28 -13.51 12.52 0.60
CA PRO A 28 -13.69 12.66 2.05
C PRO A 28 -12.79 11.72 2.86
N GLY A 29 -12.58 10.49 2.38
CA GLY A 29 -11.69 9.52 3.02
C GLY A 29 -10.21 9.97 3.08
N ARG A 30 -9.73 10.73 2.08
CA ARG A 30 -8.36 11.29 2.12
C ARG A 30 -8.27 12.46 3.09
N VAL A 31 -9.28 13.33 3.12
CA VAL A 31 -9.34 14.43 4.09
C VAL A 31 -9.33 13.89 5.51
N ASN A 32 -10.17 12.89 5.81
CA ASN A 32 -10.25 12.30 7.15
C ASN A 32 -8.92 11.64 7.56
N ARG A 33 -8.18 11.05 6.61
CA ARG A 33 -6.85 10.51 6.88
C ARG A 33 -5.83 11.60 7.23
N ILE A 34 -5.85 12.73 6.52
CA ILE A 34 -4.99 13.88 6.83
C ILE A 34 -5.34 14.44 8.20
N VAL A 35 -6.64 14.59 8.50
CA VAL A 35 -7.11 15.09 9.80
C VAL A 35 -6.63 14.18 10.95
N LYS A 36 -6.71 12.85 10.77
CA LYS A 36 -6.31 11.89 11.81
C LYS A 36 -4.80 11.85 12.06
N ASN A 37 -4.01 12.02 11.01
CA ASN A 37 -2.55 11.83 11.03
C ASN A 37 -1.82 13.12 10.63
N LEU A 38 -2.33 14.28 11.03
CA LEU A 38 -1.71 15.55 10.68
C LEU A 38 -0.37 15.65 11.41
N ASP A 39 0.69 15.75 10.63
CA ASP A 39 2.02 16.10 11.11
C ASP A 39 2.37 17.49 10.55
N GLN A 40 2.83 18.39 11.43
CA GLN A 40 3.10 19.78 11.06
C GLN A 40 4.31 19.88 10.13
N ASP A 41 5.33 19.06 10.35
CA ASP A 41 6.55 19.04 9.55
C ASP A 41 6.28 18.43 8.16
N ALA A 42 5.34 17.48 8.08
CA ALA A 42 4.93 16.86 6.81
C ALA A 42 3.83 17.62 6.05
N PHE A 43 3.24 18.69 6.62
CA PHE A 43 2.12 19.41 5.99
C PHE A 43 2.50 19.99 4.61
N GLY A 44 3.73 20.50 4.50
CA GLY A 44 4.27 21.18 3.33
C GLY A 44 3.51 22.47 2.99
N SER A 45 3.84 23.12 1.87
CA SER A 45 3.13 24.32 1.40
C SER A 45 1.94 23.98 0.49
N LEU A 46 0.96 24.89 0.44
CA LEU A 46 -0.07 24.94 -0.60
C LEU A 46 0.44 25.76 -1.78
N THR A 47 0.07 25.39 -3.01
CA THR A 47 0.38 26.25 -4.17
C THR A 47 -0.80 27.14 -4.46
N VAL A 48 -0.56 28.45 -4.51
CA VAL A 48 -1.62 29.46 -4.57
C VAL A 48 -1.32 30.46 -5.69
N GLY A 49 -2.29 30.68 -6.57
CA GLY A 49 -2.27 31.77 -7.54
C GLY A 49 -2.89 33.02 -6.93
N GLN A 50 -2.14 34.12 -6.88
CA GLN A 50 -2.68 35.43 -6.56
C GLN A 50 -3.10 36.12 -7.86
N ARG A 51 -4.38 36.44 -8.00
CA ARG A 51 -4.90 37.17 -9.19
C ARG A 51 -4.69 38.67 -9.03
N ARG A 52 -4.87 39.42 -10.13
CA ARG A 52 -4.70 40.89 -10.16
C ARG A 52 -5.62 41.65 -9.21
N ASP A 53 -6.77 41.07 -8.87
CA ASP A 53 -7.73 41.60 -7.89
C ASP A 53 -7.30 41.35 -6.43
N GLY A 54 -6.14 40.72 -6.22
CA GLY A 54 -5.60 40.40 -4.89
C GLY A 54 -6.12 39.09 -4.30
N THR A 55 -7.06 38.40 -4.97
CA THR A 55 -7.63 37.14 -4.47
C THR A 55 -6.65 35.98 -4.58
N TYR A 56 -6.67 35.10 -3.59
CA TYR A 56 -5.82 33.90 -3.52
C TYR A 56 -6.60 32.65 -3.91
N TRP A 57 -6.10 31.89 -4.87
CA TRP A 57 -6.74 30.68 -5.40
C TRP A 57 -5.82 29.47 -5.26
N VAL A 58 -6.27 28.45 -4.54
CA VAL A 58 -5.51 27.22 -4.35
C VAL A 58 -5.47 26.43 -5.65
N VAL A 59 -4.25 26.15 -6.10
CA VAL A 59 -3.97 25.34 -7.29
C VAL A 59 -3.63 23.91 -6.89
N ASP A 60 -2.87 23.70 -5.81
CA ASP A 60 -2.54 22.37 -5.27
C ASP A 60 -2.58 22.34 -3.74
N GLY A 61 -3.02 21.22 -3.17
CA GLY A 61 -3.16 21.04 -1.72
C GLY A 61 -4.57 21.24 -1.16
N MET A 62 -5.60 21.23 -2.00
CA MET A 62 -7.02 21.35 -1.61
C MET A 62 -7.42 20.45 -0.42
N GLN A 63 -7.05 19.15 -0.42
CA GLN A 63 -7.37 18.24 0.68
C GLN A 63 -6.69 18.62 2.00
N ARG A 64 -5.48 19.20 1.93
CA ARG A 64 -4.76 19.73 3.09
C ARG A 64 -5.41 21.01 3.60
N LEU A 65 -5.83 21.92 2.72
CA LEU A 65 -6.63 23.09 3.11
C LEU A 65 -7.95 22.68 3.78
N THR A 66 -8.69 21.72 3.21
CA THR A 66 -9.93 21.22 3.82
C THR A 66 -9.66 20.59 5.18
N ALA A 67 -8.58 19.82 5.34
CA ALA A 67 -8.19 19.26 6.63
C ALA A 67 -7.81 20.34 7.64
N ALA A 68 -7.04 21.36 7.23
CA ALA A 68 -6.66 22.50 8.05
C ALA A 68 -7.89 23.27 8.57
N ARG A 69 -8.87 23.54 7.69
CA ARG A 69 -10.16 24.13 8.07
C ARG A 69 -10.91 23.29 9.10
N LYS A 70 -10.97 21.96 8.90
CA LYS A 70 -11.61 21.05 9.85
C LYS A 70 -10.93 21.01 11.22
N LEU A 71 -9.62 21.19 11.26
CA LEU A 71 -8.82 21.20 12.49
C LEU A 71 -8.76 22.58 13.15
N GLY A 72 -9.38 23.61 12.57
CA GLY A 72 -9.33 24.98 13.11
C GLY A 72 -7.95 25.63 13.00
N ILE A 73 -7.12 25.20 12.04
CA ILE A 73 -5.81 25.82 11.79
C ILE A 73 -6.04 27.16 11.10
N ALA A 74 -5.64 28.26 11.76
CA ALA A 74 -5.88 29.61 11.27
C ALA A 74 -5.04 29.97 10.03
N MET A 75 -3.75 29.61 10.02
CA MET A 75 -2.79 30.03 9.00
C MET A 75 -2.05 28.82 8.42
N VAL A 76 -1.85 28.80 7.09
CA VAL A 76 -1.13 27.71 6.40
C VAL A 76 -0.01 28.26 5.51
N PRO A 77 1.13 27.55 5.41
CA PRO A 77 2.21 27.93 4.51
C PRO A 77 1.77 27.79 3.05
N CYS A 78 2.03 28.83 2.26
CA CYS A 78 1.61 28.95 0.87
C CYS A 78 2.78 29.43 -0.01
N ASP A 79 2.97 28.75 -1.13
CA ASP A 79 3.85 29.18 -2.21
C ASP A 79 3.00 29.94 -3.23
N VAL A 80 3.14 31.27 -3.24
CA VAL A 80 2.28 32.19 -4.00
C VAL A 80 2.96 32.62 -5.29
N PHE A 81 2.27 32.47 -6.42
CA PHE A 81 2.69 32.99 -7.73
C PHE A 81 1.63 33.94 -8.29
N GLN A 82 2.06 34.88 -9.14
CA GLN A 82 1.13 35.78 -9.84
C GLN A 82 0.37 35.03 -10.93
N SER A 83 -0.95 35.04 -10.85
CA SER A 83 -1.88 34.34 -11.74
C SER A 83 -2.52 35.30 -12.73
N ASP A 84 -2.53 34.90 -14.01
CA ASP A 84 -3.28 35.59 -15.07
C ASP A 84 -4.75 35.15 -15.12
N GLY A 85 -5.17 34.30 -14.17
CA GLY A 85 -6.51 33.75 -14.07
C GLY A 85 -6.54 32.24 -14.19
N GLN A 86 -7.77 31.74 -14.39
CA GLN A 86 -8.11 30.32 -14.25
C GLN A 86 -7.33 29.40 -15.21
N GLU A 87 -7.10 29.84 -16.45
CA GLU A 87 -6.35 29.08 -17.46
C GLU A 87 -4.87 28.92 -17.10
N HIS A 88 -4.27 29.97 -16.52
CA HIS A 88 -2.90 29.92 -16.02
C HIS A 88 -2.82 28.94 -14.84
N GLU A 89 -3.74 29.04 -13.88
CA GLU A 89 -3.79 28.12 -12.73
C GLU A 89 -3.96 26.66 -13.17
N ALA A 90 -4.85 26.37 -14.11
CA ALA A 90 -5.06 25.04 -14.67
C ALA A 90 -3.79 24.49 -15.35
N ARG A 91 -3.06 25.34 -16.07
CA ARG A 91 -1.76 24.97 -16.68
C ARG A 91 -0.74 24.61 -15.61
N VAL A 92 -0.62 25.41 -14.55
CA VAL A 92 0.29 25.15 -13.42
C VAL A 92 -0.10 23.84 -12.71
N PHE A 93 -1.39 23.64 -12.44
CA PHE A 93 -1.91 22.40 -11.86
C PHE A 93 -1.52 21.17 -12.68
N ARG A 94 -1.76 21.21 -14.00
CA ARG A 94 -1.43 20.11 -14.92
C ARG A 94 0.06 19.82 -14.92
N LEU A 95 0.92 20.84 -15.07
CA LEU A 95 2.37 20.66 -15.11
C LEU A 95 2.92 20.10 -13.80
N LYS A 96 2.45 20.61 -12.65
CA LYS A 96 2.87 20.13 -11.33
C LYS A 96 2.48 18.67 -11.07
N ASN A 97 1.30 18.25 -11.51
CA ASN A 97 0.83 16.87 -11.33
C ASN A 97 1.40 15.90 -12.37
N ARG A 98 1.75 16.37 -13.57
CA ARG A 98 2.33 15.53 -14.63
C ARG A 98 3.71 15.00 -14.24
N GLU A 99 4.54 15.86 -13.66
CA GLU A 99 5.92 15.50 -13.28
C GLU A 99 6.01 14.81 -11.90
N ARG A 100 4.87 14.67 -11.20
CA ARG A 100 4.84 14.08 -9.86
C ARG A 100 5.06 12.56 -9.94
N THR A 101 6.22 12.12 -9.49
CA THR A 101 6.50 10.70 -9.30
C THR A 101 6.00 10.24 -7.93
N ASN A 102 5.25 9.14 -7.90
CA ASN A 102 4.84 8.53 -6.64
C ASN A 102 6.04 7.87 -5.95
N VAL A 103 6.19 8.11 -4.65
CA VAL A 103 7.20 7.40 -3.84
C VAL A 103 6.86 5.91 -3.84
N SER A 104 7.85 5.08 -4.15
CA SER A 104 7.65 3.63 -4.19
C SER A 104 7.39 3.08 -2.79
N SER A 105 6.63 1.98 -2.69
CA SER A 105 6.36 1.36 -1.40
C SER A 105 7.63 0.89 -0.70
N ILE A 106 8.66 0.50 -1.46
CA ILE A 106 9.97 0.10 -0.94
C ILE A 106 10.69 1.31 -0.31
N ALA A 107 10.64 2.48 -0.97
CA ALA A 107 11.21 3.70 -0.41
C ALA A 107 10.49 4.14 0.87
N LEU A 108 9.15 4.01 0.92
CA LEU A 108 8.38 4.26 2.15
C LEU A 108 8.75 3.28 3.26
N PHE A 109 8.87 1.98 2.96
CA PHE A 109 9.27 0.98 3.95
C PHE A 109 10.67 1.22 4.50
N ARG A 110 11.59 1.68 3.66
CA ARG A 110 12.92 2.12 4.13
C ARG A 110 12.85 3.33 5.06
N ALA A 111 11.97 4.29 4.77
CA ALA A 111 11.77 5.43 5.65
C ALA A 111 11.21 4.97 7.01
N GLN A 112 10.22 4.07 7.01
CA GLN A 112 9.66 3.45 8.22
C GLN A 112 10.73 2.74 9.08
N LEU A 113 11.62 1.98 8.44
CA LEU A 113 12.75 1.36 9.15
C LEU A 113 13.72 2.40 9.73
N THR A 114 13.89 3.54 9.05
CA THR A 114 14.83 4.60 9.47
C THR A 114 14.26 5.41 10.63
N GLU A 115 12.95 5.67 10.63
CA GLU A 115 12.26 6.36 11.74
C GLU A 115 12.05 5.44 12.96
N GLY A 116 12.31 4.14 12.83
CA GLY A 116 12.18 3.17 13.91
C GLY A 116 10.75 2.67 14.13
N ASP A 117 9.94 2.62 13.09
CA ASP A 117 8.59 2.06 13.15
C ASP A 117 8.62 0.61 13.64
N GLU A 118 7.95 0.36 14.78
CA GLU A 118 7.97 -0.92 15.50
C GLU A 118 7.50 -2.08 14.60
N GLN A 119 6.41 -1.87 13.86
CA GLN A 119 5.87 -2.87 12.93
C GLN A 119 6.88 -3.24 11.84
N SER A 120 7.51 -2.24 11.23
CA SER A 120 8.49 -2.44 10.15
C SER A 120 9.76 -3.12 10.65
N LEU A 121 10.24 -2.75 11.85
CA LEU A 121 11.37 -3.40 12.50
C LEU A 121 11.08 -4.88 12.83
N GLU A 122 9.90 -5.18 13.35
CA GLU A 122 9.50 -6.56 13.64
C GLU A 122 9.39 -7.40 12.36
N ILE A 123 8.79 -6.86 11.29
CA ILE A 123 8.75 -7.50 9.97
C ILE A 123 10.18 -7.82 9.49
N ALA A 124 11.10 -6.86 9.57
CA ALA A 124 12.48 -7.05 9.14
C ALA A 124 13.18 -8.15 9.96
N GLU A 125 12.92 -8.20 11.27
CA GLU A 125 13.49 -9.21 12.15
C GLU A 125 12.92 -10.61 11.88
N VAL A 126 11.60 -10.74 11.64
CA VAL A 126 10.97 -12.02 11.27
C VAL A 126 11.52 -12.54 9.95
N VAL A 127 11.65 -11.67 8.93
CA VAL A 127 12.26 -12.01 7.63
C VAL A 127 13.68 -12.51 7.82
N ARG A 128 14.49 -11.80 8.63
CA ARG A 128 15.88 -12.17 8.92
C ARG A 128 15.97 -13.51 9.64
N LYS A 129 15.16 -13.74 10.68
CA LYS A 129 15.12 -15.01 11.43
C LYS A 129 14.71 -16.20 10.55
N ALA A 130 13.89 -15.96 9.52
CA ALA A 130 13.52 -16.98 8.53
C ALA A 130 14.62 -17.26 7.47
N GLY A 131 15.80 -16.64 7.57
CA GLY A 131 16.89 -16.78 6.59
C GLY A 131 16.62 -16.04 5.27
N LEU A 132 15.61 -15.17 5.24
CA LEU A 132 15.20 -14.39 4.08
C LEU A 132 15.79 -12.97 4.15
N LYS A 133 15.71 -12.23 3.05
CA LYS A 133 16.23 -10.86 2.94
C LYS A 133 15.18 -9.92 2.38
N LEU A 134 15.20 -8.66 2.79
CA LEU A 134 14.39 -7.62 2.18
C LEU A 134 15.14 -7.01 0.99
N GLY A 135 14.49 -6.96 -0.19
CA GLY A 135 15.03 -6.27 -1.36
C GLY A 135 14.59 -4.81 -1.38
N LEU A 136 15.34 -3.94 -0.68
CA LEU A 136 14.95 -2.55 -0.41
C LEU A 136 15.63 -1.50 -1.34
N ARG A 137 16.60 -1.92 -2.12
CA ARG A 137 17.39 -1.13 -3.07
C ARG A 137 17.40 -1.87 -4.42
N ASP A 138 18.58 -1.95 -5.01
CA ASP A 138 18.84 -2.62 -6.29
C ASP A 138 19.12 -4.12 -6.12
N GLU A 139 18.77 -4.72 -4.96
CA GLU A 139 18.94 -6.16 -4.78
C GLU A 139 18.04 -6.97 -5.72
N SER A 140 18.48 -8.20 -5.98
CA SER A 140 17.80 -9.13 -6.87
C SER A 140 16.33 -9.33 -6.50
N ALA A 141 15.49 -9.57 -7.50
CA ALA A 141 14.12 -10.07 -7.28
C ALA A 141 14.08 -11.60 -7.05
N LYS A 142 15.24 -12.24 -7.00
CA LYS A 142 15.40 -13.67 -6.77
C LYS A 142 15.48 -14.01 -5.29
N TRP A 143 15.22 -15.26 -4.97
CA TRP A 143 15.47 -15.84 -3.67
C TRP A 143 16.89 -15.51 -3.16
N PRO A 144 17.08 -15.20 -1.87
CA PRO A 144 16.08 -15.17 -0.78
C PRO A 144 15.45 -13.78 -0.56
N TYR A 145 15.41 -12.91 -1.58
CA TYR A 145 14.95 -11.53 -1.45
C TYR A 145 13.43 -11.38 -1.63
N ILE A 146 12.79 -10.70 -0.69
CA ILE A 146 11.38 -10.29 -0.75
C ILE A 146 11.33 -8.80 -1.10
N ARG A 147 10.75 -8.48 -2.27
CA ARG A 147 10.50 -7.08 -2.70
C ARG A 147 9.07 -6.61 -2.41
N ALA A 148 8.18 -7.53 -2.05
CA ALA A 148 6.75 -7.28 -1.85
C ALA A 148 6.44 -6.68 -0.47
N VAL A 149 7.05 -5.55 -0.10
CA VAL A 149 6.93 -4.95 1.25
C VAL A 149 5.48 -4.66 1.66
N LYS A 150 4.62 -4.23 0.73
CA LYS A 150 3.18 -4.03 1.02
C LYS A 150 2.44 -5.32 1.36
N ALA A 151 2.85 -6.43 0.78
CA ALA A 151 2.29 -7.74 1.11
C ALA A 151 2.76 -8.16 2.51
N LEU A 152 4.01 -7.87 2.86
CA LEU A 152 4.53 -8.09 4.22
C LEU A 152 3.75 -7.28 5.26
N GLU A 153 3.57 -5.97 5.06
CA GLU A 153 2.79 -5.12 5.97
C GLU A 153 1.36 -5.66 6.16
N ARG A 154 0.67 -5.99 5.06
CA ARG A 154 -0.70 -6.56 5.12
C ARG A 154 -0.74 -7.92 5.79
N SER A 155 0.24 -8.78 5.54
CA SER A 155 0.33 -10.09 6.18
C SER A 155 0.61 -9.98 7.66
N PHE A 156 1.52 -9.10 8.06
CA PHE A 156 1.81 -8.81 9.45
C PHE A 156 0.56 -8.30 10.19
N GLN A 157 -0.17 -7.35 9.62
CA GLN A 157 -1.44 -6.87 10.20
C GLN A 157 -2.50 -7.98 10.33
N ARG A 158 -2.38 -9.06 9.55
CA ARG A 158 -3.35 -10.17 9.53
C ARG A 158 -3.02 -11.26 10.55
N VAL A 159 -1.74 -11.62 10.68
CA VAL A 159 -1.29 -12.80 11.45
C VAL A 159 -0.20 -12.51 12.50
N GLY A 160 0.24 -11.25 12.63
CA GLY A 160 1.33 -10.84 13.51
C GLY A 160 2.69 -11.41 13.09
N GLY A 161 3.73 -11.13 13.89
CA GLY A 161 5.09 -11.62 13.65
C GLY A 161 5.20 -13.15 13.73
N GLU A 162 4.55 -13.77 14.71
CA GLU A 162 4.56 -15.23 14.88
C GLU A 162 3.91 -15.95 13.69
N GLY A 163 2.73 -15.51 13.26
CA GLY A 163 2.05 -16.10 12.11
C GLY A 163 2.82 -15.86 10.81
N LEU A 164 3.50 -14.72 10.67
CA LEU A 164 4.37 -14.46 9.53
C LEU A 164 5.61 -15.38 9.54
N ALA A 165 6.19 -15.66 10.71
CA ALA A 165 7.27 -16.62 10.86
C ALA A 165 6.83 -18.05 10.47
N VAL A 166 5.63 -18.47 10.88
CA VAL A 166 5.03 -19.75 10.46
C VAL A 166 4.85 -19.79 8.94
N ALA A 167 4.34 -18.71 8.34
CA ALA A 167 4.17 -18.61 6.90
C ALA A 167 5.49 -18.77 6.14
N PHE A 168 6.57 -18.11 6.57
CA PHE A 168 7.88 -18.27 5.94
C PHE A 168 8.46 -19.66 6.11
N GLY A 169 8.26 -20.30 7.27
CA GLY A 169 8.66 -21.70 7.45
C GLY A 169 7.96 -22.62 6.45
N ILE A 170 6.66 -22.45 6.24
CA ILE A 170 5.90 -23.23 5.25
C ILE A 170 6.44 -23.01 3.83
N LEU A 171 6.70 -21.76 3.45
CA LEU A 171 7.20 -21.41 2.12
C LEU A 171 8.62 -21.94 1.87
N ASN A 172 9.51 -21.78 2.86
CA ASN A 172 10.89 -22.28 2.81
C ASN A 172 10.95 -23.81 2.68
N GLU A 173 10.07 -24.54 3.39
CA GLU A 173 10.06 -26.00 3.36
C GLU A 173 9.33 -26.57 2.13
N ALA A 174 8.28 -25.89 1.66
CA ALA A 174 7.54 -26.35 0.48
C ALA A 174 8.28 -26.08 -0.83
N TRP A 175 8.97 -24.94 -0.94
CA TRP A 175 9.61 -24.47 -2.18
C TRP A 175 10.96 -23.77 -1.91
N PRO A 176 11.96 -24.50 -1.39
CA PRO A 176 13.26 -23.92 -1.06
C PRO A 176 13.95 -23.36 -2.32
N GLY A 177 14.32 -22.08 -2.29
CA GLY A 177 15.06 -21.45 -3.37
C GLY A 177 14.22 -21.00 -4.57
N GLU A 178 12.90 -21.19 -4.55
CA GLU A 178 12.04 -20.79 -5.66
C GLU A 178 11.56 -19.34 -5.51
N ASP A 179 11.97 -18.46 -6.43
CA ASP A 179 11.62 -17.03 -6.45
C ASP A 179 10.11 -16.77 -6.30
N GLY A 180 9.29 -17.64 -6.90
CA GLY A 180 7.82 -17.53 -6.87
C GLY A 180 7.22 -17.67 -5.46
N ALA A 181 7.90 -18.36 -4.54
CA ALA A 181 7.42 -18.60 -3.17
C ALA A 181 7.29 -17.29 -2.39
N LEU A 182 8.17 -16.33 -2.69
CA LEU A 182 8.30 -15.05 -1.99
C LEU A 182 7.54 -13.91 -2.67
N GLN A 183 6.70 -14.21 -3.66
CA GLN A 183 5.82 -13.22 -4.26
C GLN A 183 4.69 -12.82 -3.31
N GLY A 184 4.26 -11.56 -3.40
CA GLY A 184 3.27 -11.00 -2.48
C GLY A 184 1.96 -11.78 -2.40
N ASP A 185 1.45 -12.28 -3.52
CA ASP A 185 0.22 -13.09 -3.54
C ASP A 185 0.37 -14.41 -2.78
N MET A 186 1.53 -15.05 -2.89
CA MET A 186 1.81 -16.31 -2.20
C MET A 186 1.94 -16.08 -0.69
N ILE A 187 2.72 -15.07 -0.28
CA ILE A 187 2.87 -14.69 1.12
C ILE A 187 1.49 -14.36 1.74
N GLU A 188 0.69 -13.53 1.08
CA GLU A 188 -0.63 -13.18 1.59
C GLU A 188 -1.60 -14.36 1.58
N GLY A 189 -1.54 -15.24 0.57
CA GLY A 189 -2.37 -16.43 0.48
C GLY A 189 -2.12 -17.41 1.64
N VAL A 190 -0.85 -17.68 1.96
CA VAL A 190 -0.49 -18.52 3.13
C VAL A 190 -0.92 -17.85 4.43
N CYS A 191 -0.72 -16.53 4.58
CA CYS A 191 -1.15 -15.82 5.79
C CYS A 191 -2.69 -15.82 5.95
N TRP A 192 -3.44 -15.73 4.84
CA TRP A 192 -4.89 -15.92 4.86
C TRP A 192 -5.28 -17.34 5.29
N PHE A 193 -4.55 -18.35 4.82
CA PHE A 193 -4.78 -19.73 5.22
C PHE A 193 -4.57 -19.91 6.73
N ILE A 194 -3.43 -19.46 7.27
CA ILE A 194 -3.13 -19.51 8.71
C ILE A 194 -4.22 -18.79 9.52
N LYS A 195 -4.66 -17.60 9.08
CA LYS A 195 -5.70 -16.84 9.77
C LYS A 195 -7.05 -17.56 9.82
N LYS A 196 -7.40 -18.29 8.74
CA LYS A 196 -8.72 -18.94 8.59
C LYS A 196 -8.74 -20.37 9.10
N GLN A 197 -7.58 -21.01 9.23
CA GLN A 197 -7.42 -22.39 9.68
C GLN A 197 -6.43 -22.39 10.85
N PRO A 198 -6.78 -21.91 12.05
CA PRO A 198 -5.83 -21.78 13.16
C PRO A 198 -5.24 -23.13 13.63
N ASP A 199 -6.02 -24.22 13.51
CA ASP A 199 -5.64 -25.56 13.99
C ASP A 199 -5.17 -26.49 12.85
N PHE A 200 -4.62 -25.93 11.78
CA PHE A 200 -4.15 -26.73 10.64
C PHE A 200 -2.93 -27.58 11.00
N ASP A 201 -2.84 -28.76 10.39
CA ASP A 201 -1.64 -29.59 10.42
C ASP A 201 -0.59 -28.99 9.45
N ARG A 202 0.44 -28.37 10.03
CA ARG A 202 1.52 -27.70 9.29
C ARG A 202 2.28 -28.67 8.39
N ASP A 203 2.66 -29.84 8.90
CA ASP A 203 3.48 -30.81 8.16
C ASP A 203 2.68 -31.37 6.99
N ARG A 204 1.38 -31.58 7.18
CA ARG A 204 0.47 -31.91 6.08
C ARG A 204 0.44 -30.81 5.03
N LEU A 205 0.28 -29.54 5.43
CA LEU A 205 0.22 -28.43 4.47
C LEU A 205 1.51 -28.37 3.65
N VAL A 206 2.66 -28.36 4.30
CA VAL A 206 3.99 -28.38 3.66
C VAL A 206 4.10 -29.56 2.69
N GLY A 207 3.81 -30.78 3.16
CA GLY A 207 3.90 -31.99 2.32
C GLY A 207 2.92 -32.03 1.15
N ARG A 208 1.81 -31.25 1.19
CA ARG A 208 0.87 -31.11 0.07
C ARG A 208 1.33 -30.02 -0.91
N LEU A 209 1.83 -28.90 -0.41
CA LEU A 209 2.34 -27.80 -1.21
C LEU A 209 3.61 -28.19 -1.97
N ALA A 210 4.55 -28.90 -1.32
CA ALA A 210 5.78 -29.40 -1.94
C ALA A 210 5.54 -30.32 -3.16
N LYS A 211 4.34 -30.91 -3.28
CA LYS A 211 3.93 -31.73 -4.44
C LYS A 211 3.36 -30.92 -5.60
N LYS A 212 3.37 -29.60 -5.50
CA LYS A 212 2.85 -28.66 -6.50
C LYS A 212 3.95 -27.70 -6.89
N SER A 213 3.99 -27.29 -8.14
CA SER A 213 4.78 -26.13 -8.52
C SER A 213 4.06 -24.86 -8.08
N ILE A 214 4.83 -23.82 -7.73
CA ILE A 214 4.28 -22.50 -7.40
C ILE A 214 3.40 -21.98 -8.54
N THR A 215 3.86 -22.09 -9.78
CA THR A 215 3.07 -21.69 -10.95
C THR A 215 1.74 -22.43 -11.04
N GLY A 216 1.69 -23.71 -10.64
CA GLY A 216 0.46 -24.47 -10.56
C GLY A 216 -0.53 -23.91 -9.54
N VAL A 217 -0.03 -23.52 -8.36
CA VAL A 217 -0.85 -22.86 -7.32
C VAL A 217 -1.35 -21.51 -7.79
N LEU A 218 -0.49 -20.68 -8.37
CA LEU A 218 -0.87 -19.36 -8.88
C LEU A 218 -1.86 -19.44 -10.05
N ARG A 219 -1.72 -20.43 -10.94
CA ARG A 219 -2.71 -20.67 -12.01
C ARG A 219 -4.07 -21.09 -11.46
N ALA A 220 -4.10 -21.90 -10.40
CA ALA A 220 -5.34 -22.24 -9.71
C ALA A 220 -5.96 -21.00 -9.06
N ALA A 221 -5.14 -20.13 -8.45
CA ALA A 221 -5.59 -18.84 -7.93
C ALA A 221 -6.16 -17.93 -9.03
N ASP A 222 -5.53 -17.88 -10.20
CA ASP A 222 -6.03 -17.14 -11.36
C ASP A 222 -7.40 -17.63 -11.84
N ALA A 223 -7.60 -18.95 -11.87
CA ALA A 223 -8.88 -19.56 -12.21
C ALA A 223 -9.96 -19.19 -11.18
N ASN A 224 -9.64 -19.30 -9.88
CA ASN A 224 -10.52 -18.91 -8.79
C ASN A 224 -10.89 -17.42 -8.86
N LEU A 225 -9.92 -16.54 -9.16
CA LEU A 225 -10.13 -15.10 -9.29
C LEU A 225 -11.11 -14.76 -10.42
N LYS A 226 -11.03 -15.47 -11.56
CA LYS A 226 -11.98 -15.30 -12.65
C LYS A 226 -13.40 -15.70 -12.23
N LEU A 227 -13.55 -16.88 -11.63
CA LEU A 227 -14.85 -17.38 -11.15
C LEU A 227 -15.44 -16.54 -10.00
N GLY A 228 -14.58 -15.95 -9.16
CA GLY A 228 -14.99 -15.11 -8.03
C GLY A 228 -15.41 -13.70 -8.43
N LYS A 229 -14.86 -13.16 -9.54
CA LYS A 229 -15.30 -11.87 -10.11
C LYS A 229 -16.75 -11.92 -10.60
N ASP A 230 -17.22 -13.09 -11.02
CA ASP A 230 -18.61 -13.29 -11.45
C ASP A 230 -19.60 -13.30 -10.26
N ARG A 231 -19.11 -13.30 -9.01
CA ARG A 231 -19.93 -13.33 -7.77
C ARG A 231 -20.09 -11.99 -7.08
N ASP A 232 -19.78 -10.87 -7.75
CA ASP A 232 -20.09 -9.50 -7.31
C ASP A 232 -19.57 -9.08 -5.91
N SER A 233 -18.48 -9.66 -5.42
CA SER A 233 -17.84 -9.19 -4.19
C SER A 233 -16.63 -8.29 -4.52
N SER A 234 -16.76 -6.99 -4.24
CA SER A 234 -15.71 -5.98 -4.38
C SER A 234 -14.46 -6.22 -3.51
N SER A 235 -14.47 -7.28 -2.68
CA SER A 235 -13.44 -7.66 -1.71
C SER A 235 -12.62 -8.91 -2.10
N TYR A 236 -13.03 -9.66 -3.14
CA TYR A 236 -12.34 -10.90 -3.55
C TYR A 236 -11.12 -10.60 -4.42
N GLY A 237 -9.99 -10.39 -3.76
CA GLY A 237 -8.69 -10.15 -4.40
C GLY A 237 -7.88 -11.41 -4.69
N ARG A 238 -6.77 -11.23 -5.43
CA ARG A 238 -5.84 -12.30 -5.82
C ARG A 238 -5.25 -13.06 -4.62
N SER A 239 -5.00 -12.39 -3.51
CA SER A 239 -4.55 -13.01 -2.26
C SER A 239 -5.56 -14.02 -1.70
N MET A 240 -6.87 -13.71 -1.78
CA MET A 240 -7.93 -14.61 -1.35
C MET A 240 -8.08 -15.81 -2.30
N ALA A 241 -7.95 -15.56 -3.61
CA ALA A 241 -7.95 -16.63 -4.59
C ALA A 241 -6.76 -17.59 -4.43
N THR A 242 -5.60 -17.07 -4.01
CA THR A 242 -4.42 -17.86 -3.65
C THR A 242 -4.65 -18.67 -2.39
N TYR A 243 -5.28 -18.08 -1.36
CA TYR A 243 -5.77 -18.82 -0.21
C TYR A 243 -6.69 -19.99 -0.60
N ASP A 244 -7.68 -19.77 -1.46
CA ASP A 244 -8.62 -20.83 -1.86
C ASP A 244 -7.91 -21.99 -2.58
N ALA A 245 -6.90 -21.67 -3.41
CA ALA A 245 -6.07 -22.68 -4.05
C ALA A 245 -5.26 -23.50 -3.01
N ILE A 246 -4.64 -22.83 -2.04
CA ILE A 246 -3.90 -23.47 -0.93
C ILE A 246 -4.84 -24.34 -0.09
N ASN A 247 -6.01 -23.82 0.28
CA ASN A 247 -7.00 -24.54 1.08
C ASN A 247 -7.51 -25.78 0.36
N PHE A 248 -7.80 -25.69 -0.94
CA PHE A 248 -8.17 -26.84 -1.75
C PHE A 248 -7.08 -27.92 -1.78
N ILE A 249 -5.81 -27.52 -1.91
CA ILE A 249 -4.66 -28.45 -1.89
C ILE A 249 -4.55 -29.16 -0.54
N TYR A 250 -4.74 -28.43 0.56
CA TYR A 250 -4.70 -28.96 1.93
C TYR A 250 -5.83 -29.96 2.22
N GLU A 251 -7.06 -29.60 1.86
CA GLU A 251 -8.27 -30.42 2.09
C GLU A 251 -8.30 -31.69 1.24
N LYS A 252 -7.58 -31.73 0.11
CA LYS A 252 -7.58 -32.88 -0.79
C LYS A 252 -7.16 -34.15 -0.07
N GLY A 253 -8.06 -35.14 -0.06
CA GLY A 253 -7.85 -36.43 0.59
C GLY A 253 -8.25 -36.49 2.08
N MET A 254 -8.67 -35.38 2.71
CA MET A 254 -9.27 -35.42 4.05
C MET A 254 -10.73 -35.88 4.00
N ARG A 255 -11.47 -35.49 2.95
CA ARG A 255 -12.88 -35.88 2.75
C ARG A 255 -13.11 -37.39 2.61
N ARG A 256 -12.09 -38.21 2.29
CA ARG A 256 -12.23 -39.68 2.22
C ARG A 256 -12.27 -40.37 3.60
N LYS A 257 -11.84 -39.71 4.69
CA LYS A 257 -11.84 -40.32 6.04
C LYS A 257 -13.14 -40.16 6.83
N LYS A 258 -14.02 -39.20 6.47
CA LYS A 258 -15.29 -38.96 7.18
C LYS A 258 -16.45 -39.88 6.76
N ALA A 259 -16.29 -40.69 5.73
CA ALA A 259 -17.33 -41.59 5.22
C ALA A 259 -17.05 -43.08 5.55
N ALA A 260 -16.10 -43.35 6.44
CA ALA A 260 -15.69 -44.70 6.83
C ALA A 260 -15.75 -44.91 8.35
N VAL A 261 -16.62 -44.17 9.04
CA VAL A 261 -17.00 -44.37 10.44
C VAL A 261 -18.52 -44.45 10.51
#